data_AF-A0A4Z2IB20-F1
#
_entry.id   AF-A0A4Z2IB20-F1
#
_cell.length_a   1.000
_cell.length_b   1.000
_cell.length_c   1.000
_cell.angle_alpha   90.00
_cell.angle_beta   90.00
_cell.angle_gamma   90.00
#
_symmetry.space_group_name_H-M   'P 1'
#
loop_
_entity.id
_entity.type
_entity.pdbx_description
1 polymer ?
#
loop_
_entity_poly.entity_id
_entity_poly.type
_entity_poly.pdbx_seq_one_letter_code
_entity_poly.pdbx_strand_id
1 'polypeptide(L)'
;MAVLITENFKNNPQRGNFFSFHKKEGDHEFMNIIANEINIEETLVFLTVGEEKGPALFLLAGPSGQVAEMGPRVLEMLQGKGAGKNGRFQGKVNSLARRGEVEALLQQHCKHHTSEE
;
A
#
# COMPACT_ATOMS: atom_id res chain seq x y z
N MET A 1 -16.68 -7.37 -3.12
CA MET A 1 -15.54 -7.19 -4.04
C MET A 1 -14.22 -7.01 -3.30
N ALA A 2 -14.09 -6.05 -2.37
CA ALA A 2 -12.86 -5.86 -1.57
C ALA A 2 -12.47 -7.13 -0.78
N VAL A 3 -13.44 -7.77 -0.11
CA VAL A 3 -13.23 -9.00 0.66
C VAL A 3 -12.69 -10.15 -0.22
N LEU A 4 -13.29 -10.38 -1.39
CA LEU A 4 -12.84 -11.40 -2.37
C LEU A 4 -11.38 -11.20 -2.83
N ILE A 5 -10.97 -9.95 -3.04
CA ILE A 5 -9.59 -9.62 -3.42
C ILE A 5 -8.63 -10.00 -2.28
N THR A 6 -9.00 -9.65 -1.05
CA THR A 6 -8.22 -10.00 0.14
C THR A 6 -8.16 -11.51 0.39
N GLU A 7 -9.28 -12.22 0.21
CA GLU A 7 -9.34 -13.68 0.34
C GLU A 7 -8.43 -14.38 -0.66
N ASN A 8 -8.39 -13.91 -1.92
CA ASN A 8 -7.47 -14.44 -2.93
C ASN A 8 -5.99 -14.24 -2.54
N PHE A 9 -5.64 -13.11 -1.92
CA PHE A 9 -4.30 -12.89 -1.41
C PHE A 9 -3.99 -13.80 -0.21
N LYS A 10 -4.91 -13.91 0.75
CA LYS A 10 -4.77 -14.77 1.93
C LYS A 10 -4.59 -16.24 1.53
N ASN A 11 -5.28 -16.70 0.49
CA ASN A 11 -5.22 -18.09 0.05
C ASN A 11 -4.04 -18.40 -0.87
N ASN A 12 -3.19 -17.43 -1.20
CA ASN A 12 -2.02 -17.66 -2.03
C ASN A 12 -0.84 -18.16 -1.17
N PRO A 13 -0.32 -19.39 -1.39
CA PRO A 13 0.80 -19.93 -0.64
C PRO A 13 2.14 -19.22 -0.92
N GLN A 14 2.22 -18.41 -1.97
CA GLN A 14 3.35 -17.51 -2.25
C GLN A 14 3.07 -16.06 -1.82
N ARG A 15 2.09 -15.84 -0.94
CA ARG A 15 1.85 -14.51 -0.36
C ARG A 15 3.10 -14.11 0.43
N GLY A 16 3.92 -13.24 -0.16
CA GLY A 16 4.98 -12.57 0.57
C GLY A 16 4.40 -11.56 1.56
N ASN A 17 5.26 -10.86 2.29
CA ASN A 17 4.84 -9.87 3.28
C ASN A 17 4.45 -8.52 2.64
N PHE A 18 4.13 -8.51 1.34
CA PHE A 18 3.75 -7.32 0.59
C PHE A 18 2.51 -7.58 -0.27
N PHE A 19 1.52 -6.71 -0.16
CA PHE A 19 0.33 -6.70 -0.97
C PHE A 19 0.15 -5.33 -1.64
N SER A 20 0.03 -5.31 -2.97
CA SER A 20 -0.28 -4.10 -3.72
C SER A 20 -1.55 -4.24 -4.54
N PHE A 21 -2.43 -3.23 -4.50
CA PHE A 21 -3.64 -3.24 -5.31
C PHE A 21 -4.02 -1.84 -5.80
N HIS A 22 -4.42 -1.76 -7.06
CA HIS A 22 -4.91 -0.53 -7.69
C HIS A 22 -6.35 -0.68 -8.14
N LYS A 23 -7.19 0.31 -7.86
CA LYS A 23 -8.55 0.39 -8.38
C LYS A 23 -8.93 1.79 -8.83
N LYS A 24 -9.16 1.94 -10.13
CA LYS A 24 -9.58 3.21 -10.74
C LYS A 24 -10.82 3.83 -10.08
N GLU A 25 -11.89 3.05 -9.90
CA GLU A 25 -13.18 3.50 -9.33
C GLU A 25 -13.29 3.26 -7.82
N GLY A 26 -12.17 3.24 -7.10
CA GLY A 26 -12.15 3.08 -5.64
C GLY A 26 -12.16 4.42 -4.90
N ASP A 27 -12.42 4.35 -3.60
CA ASP A 27 -12.36 5.50 -2.69
C ASP A 27 -11.58 5.15 -1.41
N HIS A 28 -11.61 6.06 -0.45
CA HIS A 28 -10.95 5.87 0.84
C HIS A 28 -11.55 4.72 1.65
N GLU A 29 -12.86 4.50 1.56
CA GLU A 29 -13.55 3.42 2.27
C GLU A 29 -13.11 2.06 1.72
N PHE A 30 -13.07 1.91 0.39
CA PHE A 30 -12.59 0.71 -0.27
C PHE A 30 -11.17 0.31 0.18
N MET A 31 -10.25 1.29 0.23
CA MET A 31 -8.88 1.03 0.69
C MET A 31 -8.84 0.62 2.17
N ASN A 32 -9.65 1.25 3.02
CA ASN A 32 -9.68 0.88 4.44
C ASN A 32 -10.27 -0.50 4.68
N ILE A 33 -11.28 -0.90 3.93
CA ILE A 33 -11.84 -2.26 4.01
C ILE A 33 -10.73 -3.28 3.72
N ILE A 34 -9.99 -3.13 2.60
CA ILE A 34 -8.90 -4.06 2.28
C ILE A 34 -7.83 -4.07 3.37
N ALA A 35 -7.39 -2.90 3.82
CA ALA A 35 -6.34 -2.80 4.84
C ALA A 35 -6.78 -3.30 6.22
N ASN A 36 -8.09 -3.33 6.52
CA ASN A 36 -8.61 -3.95 7.75
C ASN A 36 -8.79 -5.47 7.60
N GLU A 37 -9.05 -5.93 6.38
CA GLU A 37 -9.17 -7.36 6.09
C GLU A 37 -7.81 -8.05 6.07
N ILE A 38 -6.74 -7.38 5.62
CA ILE A 38 -5.38 -7.94 5.62
C ILE A 38 -4.76 -7.74 7.01
N ASN A 39 -3.99 -8.74 7.48
CA ASN A 39 -3.21 -8.60 8.71
C ASN A 39 -2.02 -7.64 8.48
N ILE A 40 -2.24 -6.35 8.72
CA ILE A 40 -1.23 -5.31 8.57
C ILE A 40 -0.14 -5.33 9.65
N GLU A 41 -0.25 -6.19 10.67
CA GLU A 41 0.81 -6.34 11.67
C GLU A 41 2.03 -7.09 11.12
N GLU A 42 1.83 -7.90 10.08
CA GLU A 42 2.88 -8.73 9.46
C GLU A 42 3.04 -8.42 7.96
N THR A 43 2.03 -7.81 7.33
CA THR A 43 2.00 -7.54 5.89
C THR A 43 1.99 -6.04 5.60
N LEU A 44 2.88 -5.60 4.71
CA LEU A 44 2.85 -4.26 4.15
C LEU A 44 1.84 -4.21 2.99
N VAL A 45 0.86 -3.34 3.10
CA VAL A 45 -0.29 -3.19 2.20
C VAL A 45 -0.21 -1.83 1.52
N PHE A 46 -0.09 -1.80 0.20
CA PHE A 46 -0.08 -0.60 -0.61
C PHE A 46 -1.28 -0.56 -1.56
N LEU A 47 -2.18 0.38 -1.33
CA LEU A 47 -3.41 0.51 -2.09
C LEU A 47 -3.45 1.87 -2.78
N THR A 48 -3.93 1.88 -4.03
CA THR A 48 -4.11 3.12 -4.78
C THR A 48 -5.49 3.13 -5.45
N VAL A 49 -6.12 4.30 -5.49
CA VAL A 49 -7.40 4.49 -6.18
C VAL A 49 -7.41 5.79 -6.97
N GLY A 50 -8.16 5.83 -8.07
CA GLY A 50 -8.22 6.98 -8.98
C GLY A 50 -7.49 6.74 -10.30
N GLU A 51 -7.31 7.80 -11.07
CA GLU A 51 -6.76 7.73 -12.43
C GLU A 51 -5.24 7.59 -12.42
N GLU A 52 -4.69 6.78 -13.34
CA GLU A 52 -3.23 6.59 -13.43
C GLU A 52 -2.51 7.90 -13.82
N LYS A 53 -3.10 8.63 -14.76
CA LYS A 53 -2.63 9.93 -15.25
C LYS A 53 -3.42 11.12 -14.68
N GLY A 54 -3.99 10.96 -13.49
CA GLY A 54 -4.78 12.01 -12.86
C GLY A 54 -4.79 11.95 -11.34
N PRO A 55 -5.63 12.78 -10.69
CA PRO A 55 -5.75 12.80 -9.25
C PRO A 55 -6.12 11.41 -8.71
N ALA A 56 -5.36 10.98 -7.72
CA ALA A 56 -5.51 9.67 -7.11
C ALA A 56 -5.25 9.76 -5.59
N LEU A 57 -5.65 8.72 -4.90
CA LEU A 57 -5.37 8.52 -3.48
C LEU A 57 -4.50 7.28 -3.33
N PHE A 58 -3.68 7.28 -2.28
CA PHE A 58 -2.99 6.08 -1.86
C PHE A 58 -3.14 5.86 -0.36
N LEU A 59 -3.03 4.59 0.05
CA LEU A 59 -2.97 4.13 1.43
C LEU A 59 -1.85 3.09 1.53
N LEU A 60 -0.89 3.34 2.40
CA LEU A 60 0.11 2.39 2.86
C LEU A 60 -0.26 1.97 4.28
N ALA A 61 -0.49 0.70 4.54
CA ALA A 61 -0.80 0.17 5.86
C ALA A 61 0.12 -1.00 6.17
N GLY A 62 0.53 -1.18 7.42
CA GLY A 62 1.53 -2.18 7.76
C GLY A 62 2.12 -1.97 9.16
N PRO A 63 3.24 -2.66 9.46
CA PRO A 63 3.95 -2.50 10.71
C PRO A 63 4.36 -1.03 10.89
N SER A 64 4.11 -0.47 12.08
CA SER A 64 4.26 0.97 12.31
C SER A 64 5.67 1.50 12.00
N GLY A 65 6.71 0.70 12.26
CA GLY A 65 8.09 1.05 11.90
C GLY A 65 8.29 1.19 10.39
N GLN A 66 7.89 0.17 9.62
CA GLN A 66 7.99 0.18 8.15
C GLN A 66 7.14 1.29 7.53
N VAL A 67 5.93 1.51 8.03
CA VAL A 67 5.05 2.56 7.50
C VAL A 67 5.56 3.96 7.83
N ALA A 68 6.16 4.17 9.00
CA ALA A 68 6.76 5.44 9.37
C ALA A 68 8.00 5.76 8.52
N GLU A 69 8.80 4.76 8.17
CA GLU A 69 9.97 4.93 7.29
C GLU A 69 9.56 5.10 5.82
N MET A 70 8.69 4.21 5.33
CA MET A 70 8.36 4.13 3.91
C MET A 70 7.27 5.12 3.50
N GLY A 71 6.35 5.47 4.39
CA GLY A 71 5.24 6.40 4.10
C GLY A 71 5.68 7.74 3.50
N PRO A 72 6.63 8.47 4.13
CA PRO A 72 7.18 9.70 3.58
C PRO A 72 7.89 9.51 2.23
N ARG A 73 8.68 8.43 2.06
CA ARG A 73 9.34 8.11 0.78
C ARG A 73 8.32 7.87 -0.34
N VAL A 74 7.27 7.11 -0.06
CA VAL A 74 6.16 6.88 -1.00
C VAL A 74 5.49 8.19 -1.38
N LEU A 75 5.21 9.05 -0.39
CA LEU A 75 4.60 10.35 -0.61
C LEU A 75 5.47 11.25 -1.51
N GLU A 76 6.77 11.27 -1.28
CA GLU A 76 7.75 12.01 -2.08
C GLU A 76 7.83 11.49 -3.51
N MET A 77 7.92 10.17 -3.70
CA MET A 77 7.97 9.53 -5.01
C MET A 77 6.71 9.81 -5.83
N LEU A 78 5.54 9.77 -5.20
CA LEU A 78 4.26 10.08 -5.85
C LEU A 78 3.97 11.59 -5.92
N GLN A 79 4.87 12.44 -5.41
CA GLN A 79 4.74 13.89 -5.37
C GLN A 79 3.40 14.35 -4.81
N GLY A 80 2.98 13.70 -3.72
CA GLY A 80 1.67 13.89 -3.10
C GLY A 80 1.68 14.74 -1.84
N LYS A 81 0.50 14.84 -1.21
CA LYS A 81 0.32 15.38 0.15
C LYS A 81 -0.45 14.38 1.00
N GLY A 82 0.04 14.11 2.20
CA GLY A 82 -0.50 13.06 3.05
C GLY A 82 0.12 13.06 4.43
N ALA A 83 -0.37 12.16 5.27
CA ALA A 83 0.13 11.94 6.62
C ALA A 83 -0.12 10.50 7.03
N GLY A 84 0.63 10.02 8.03
CA GLY A 84 0.42 8.71 8.62
C GLY A 84 0.31 8.75 10.13
N LYS A 85 -0.50 7.82 10.67
CA LYS A 85 -0.68 7.53 12.08
C LYS A 85 -1.08 6.07 12.27
N ASN A 86 -0.71 5.47 13.40
CA ASN A 86 -1.12 4.12 13.80
C ASN A 86 -0.88 3.04 12.72
N GLY A 87 0.33 2.96 12.15
CA GLY A 87 0.66 1.97 11.12
C GLY A 87 -0.06 2.16 9.79
N ARG A 88 -0.58 3.37 9.52
CA ARG A 88 -1.24 3.72 8.25
C ARG A 88 -0.76 5.07 7.78
N PHE A 89 -0.43 5.19 6.49
CA PHE A 89 -0.01 6.43 5.83
C PHE A 89 -0.85 6.62 4.58
N GLN A 90 -1.52 7.76 4.46
CA GLN A 90 -2.43 8.03 3.35
C GLN A 90 -2.22 9.42 2.80
N GLY A 91 -2.46 9.58 1.51
CA GLY A 91 -2.30 10.86 0.84
C GLY A 91 -3.02 10.95 -0.49
N LYS A 92 -3.10 12.18 -0.98
CA LYS A 92 -3.56 12.53 -2.33
C LYS A 92 -2.35 12.78 -3.21
N VAL A 93 -2.40 12.28 -4.43
CA VAL A 93 -1.34 12.41 -5.43
C VAL A 93 -1.96 12.92 -6.74
N ASN A 94 -1.18 13.63 -7.54
CA ASN A 94 -1.66 14.19 -8.81
C ASN A 94 -1.53 13.21 -9.98
N SER A 95 -0.72 12.16 -9.82
CA SER A 95 -0.55 11.08 -10.79
C SER A 95 0.03 9.84 -10.11
N LEU A 96 -0.31 8.66 -10.62
CA LEU A 96 0.25 7.36 -10.25
C LEU A 96 1.31 6.89 -11.25
N ALA A 97 1.89 7.78 -12.07
CA ALA A 97 2.91 7.42 -13.07
C ALA A 97 4.10 6.65 -12.49
N ARG A 98 4.47 6.94 -11.23
CA ARG A 98 5.56 6.28 -10.50
C ARG A 98 5.10 5.16 -9.56
N ARG A 99 3.84 4.71 -9.66
CA ARG A 99 3.29 3.63 -8.83
C ARG A 99 4.12 2.36 -8.92
N GLY A 100 4.54 1.97 -10.12
CA GLY A 100 5.37 0.78 -10.32
C GLY A 100 6.73 0.86 -9.62
N GLU A 101 7.36 2.04 -9.60
CA GLU A 101 8.61 2.27 -8.88
C GLU A 101 8.41 2.17 -7.36
N VAL A 102 7.29 2.70 -6.86
CA VAL A 102 6.90 2.59 -5.46
C VAL A 102 6.65 1.13 -5.07
N GLU A 103 5.91 0.37 -5.88
CA GLU A 103 5.64 -1.05 -5.65
C GLU A 103 6.96 -1.85 -5.58
N ALA A 104 7.88 -1.60 -6.51
CA ALA A 104 9.19 -2.24 -6.51
C ALA A 104 10.01 -1.91 -5.26
N LEU A 105 10.04 -0.63 -4.84
CA LEU A 105 10.73 -0.19 -3.64
C LEU A 105 10.18 -0.88 -2.38
N LEU A 106 8.87 -0.92 -2.22
CA LEU A 106 8.21 -1.54 -1.06
C LEU A 106 8.44 -3.06 -1.05
N GLN A 107 8.33 -3.71 -2.21
CA GLN A 107 8.61 -5.14 -2.33
C GLN A 107 10.07 -5.48 -2.01
N GLN A 108 11.03 -4.66 -2.45
CA GLN A 108 12.44 -4.83 -2.09
C GLN A 108 12.68 -4.64 -0.59
N HIS A 109 12.01 -3.66 0.04
CA HIS A 109 12.11 -3.45 1.48
C HIS A 109 11.61 -4.68 2.26
N CYS A 110 10.46 -5.24 1.89
CA CYS A 110 9.93 -6.45 2.52
C CYS A 110 10.84 -7.68 2.34
N LYS A 111 11.48 -7.84 1.17
CA LYS A 111 12.41 -8.95 0.91
C LYS A 111 13.68 -8.90 1.76
N HIS A 112 14.27 -7.72 1.94
CA HIS A 112 15.47 -7.56 2.76
C HIS A 112 15.17 -7.83 4.25
N HIS A 113 14.02 -7.38 4.74
CA HIS A 113 13.61 -7.61 6.13
C HIS A 113 13.31 -9.08 6.47
N THR A 114 13.12 -9.97 5.48
CA THR A 114 12.94 -11.42 5.71
C THR A 114 14.29 -12.17 5.73
N SER A 115 15.40 -11.51 5.39
CA SER A 115 16.73 -12.16 5.32
C SER A 115 17.63 -11.88 6.54
N GLU A 116 17.15 -11.10 7.50
CA GLU A 116 17.84 -10.78 8.76
C GLU A 116 17.03 -11.27 9.98
N GLU A 117 16.67 -12.56 9.99
CA GLU A 117 16.31 -13.32 11.20
C GLU A 117 16.94 -14.72 11.18
#